data_AF-W2MHE9-F1
#
_entry.id   AF-W2MHE9-F1
#
_cell.length_a   1.000
_cell.length_b   1.000
_cell.length_c   1.000
_cell.angle_alpha   90.00
_cell.angle_beta   90.00
_cell.angle_gamma   90.00
#
_symmetry.space_group_name_H-M   'P 1'
#
loop_
_entity.id
_entity.type
_entity.pdbx_description
1 polymer ?
#
loop_
_entity_poly.entity_id
_entity_poly.type
_entity_poly.pdbx_seq_one_letter_code
_entity_poly.pdbx_strand_id
1 'polypeptide(L)'
;MVKLFPAATLGLSFLSAVNGAYVNPGACSGVCVNTHDPSIIRRADGTYFRFSTGGGIAVHSAPDLTGPWEYKGAVLPDGTNIKLWDGKMDAWAPDVHLVGDTYYLYYSAVRDVAFDGHNLAAIGVATSTTMDIGSWKDLGSTGIQSNDS
;
A
#
# COMPACT_ATOMS: atom_id res chain seq x y z
N MET A 1 49.57 -38.93 49.35
CA MET A 1 48.48 -39.49 48.53
C MET A 1 47.20 -38.86 49.05
N VAL A 2 46.52 -37.99 48.32
CA VAL A 2 45.65 -38.28 47.16
C VAL A 2 45.70 -37.09 46.19
N LYS A 3 45.81 -37.34 44.88
CA LYS A 3 45.75 -36.34 43.80
C LYS A 3 44.31 -36.30 43.27
N LEU A 4 43.68 -35.12 43.22
CA LEU A 4 42.44 -34.88 42.45
C LEU A 4 42.79 -34.11 41.18
N PHE A 5 42.34 -34.62 40.03
CA PHE A 5 42.48 -34.02 38.71
C PHE A 5 41.40 -32.96 38.45
N PRO A 6 41.66 -31.93 37.62
CA PRO A 6 40.64 -30.97 37.23
C PRO A 6 39.75 -31.56 36.13
N ALA A 7 38.43 -31.62 36.37
CA ALA A 7 37.46 -31.96 35.35
C ALA A 7 37.27 -30.75 34.41
N ALA A 8 37.80 -30.84 33.19
CA ALA A 8 37.55 -29.87 32.14
C ALA A 8 36.07 -29.96 31.72
N THR A 9 35.31 -28.90 31.98
CA THR A 9 33.91 -28.78 31.54
C THR A 9 33.91 -28.36 30.07
N LEU A 10 33.51 -29.27 29.17
CA LEU A 10 33.23 -28.94 27.76
C LEU A 10 32.00 -28.01 27.73
N GLY A 11 32.21 -26.73 27.45
CA GLY A 11 31.13 -25.79 27.19
C GLY A 11 30.44 -26.14 25.87
N LEU A 12 29.23 -26.66 25.95
CA LEU A 12 28.37 -26.89 24.79
C LEU A 12 27.81 -25.54 24.33
N SER A 13 28.39 -24.96 23.29
CA SER A 13 27.86 -23.76 22.65
C SER A 13 26.51 -24.09 22.00
N PHE A 14 25.40 -23.69 22.64
CA PHE A 14 24.09 -23.70 22.01
C PHE A 14 24.07 -22.64 20.90
N LEU A 15 24.32 -23.07 19.67
CA LEU A 15 23.89 -22.34 18.48
C LEU A 15 22.36 -22.32 18.50
N SER A 16 21.79 -21.23 19.01
CA SER A 16 20.35 -20.99 18.85
C SER A 16 20.08 -20.86 17.36
N ALA A 17 19.47 -21.89 16.78
CA ALA A 17 18.90 -21.78 15.45
C ALA A 17 17.85 -20.67 15.52
N VAL A 18 18.17 -19.52 14.94
CA VAL A 18 17.20 -18.46 14.70
C VAL A 18 16.30 -18.99 13.60
N ASN A 19 15.30 -19.80 13.97
CA ASN A 19 14.18 -20.06 13.10
C ASN A 19 13.57 -18.69 12.82
N GLY A 20 13.73 -18.21 11.59
CA GLY A 20 13.06 -17.02 11.08
C GLY A 20 11.55 -17.28 11.03
N ALA A 21 10.93 -17.37 12.20
CA ALA A 21 9.50 -17.43 12.34
C ALA A 21 8.97 -16.09 11.87
N TYR A 22 8.31 -16.09 10.71
CA TYR A 22 7.51 -14.96 10.29
C TYR A 22 6.53 -14.65 11.43
N VAL A 23 6.61 -13.44 11.97
CA VAL A 23 5.62 -12.99 12.94
C VAL A 23 4.27 -13.02 12.24
N ASN A 24 3.28 -13.69 12.85
CA ASN A 24 1.91 -13.57 12.37
C ASN A 24 1.53 -12.08 12.37
N PRO A 25 0.77 -11.60 11.38
CA PRO A 25 0.25 -10.24 11.44
C PRO A 25 -0.48 -10.06 12.77
N GLY A 26 -0.14 -8.97 13.48
CA GLY A 26 -0.80 -8.62 14.73
C GLY A 26 -2.30 -8.37 14.51
N ALA A 27 -3.08 -8.39 15.61
CA ALA A 27 -4.46 -7.96 15.54
C ALA A 27 -4.54 -6.54 14.97
N CYS A 28 -5.47 -6.30 14.03
CA CYS A 28 -5.66 -4.96 13.51
C CYS A 28 -6.17 -4.04 14.62
N SER A 29 -5.63 -2.84 14.70
CA SER A 29 -6.03 -1.80 15.67
C SER A 29 -6.22 -0.46 14.96
N GLY A 30 -7.09 0.40 15.51
CA GLY A 30 -7.47 1.66 14.87
C GLY A 30 -8.37 1.45 13.65
N VAL A 31 -8.04 2.08 12.52
CA VAL A 31 -8.84 2.04 11.29
C VAL A 31 -8.42 0.86 10.40
N CYS A 32 -9.20 -0.22 10.51
CA CYS A 32 -9.00 -1.51 9.84
C CYS A 32 -9.83 -1.70 8.56
N VAL A 33 -10.50 -0.63 8.09
CA VAL A 33 -11.28 -0.61 6.86
C VAL A 33 -10.55 0.23 5.80
N ASN A 34 -10.84 -0.01 4.52
CA ASN A 34 -10.21 0.70 3.41
C ASN A 34 -8.66 0.63 3.50
N THR A 35 -8.15 -0.59 3.68
CA THR A 35 -6.71 -0.93 3.83
C THR A 35 -6.24 -1.91 2.76
N HIS A 36 -7.08 -2.24 1.77
CA HIS A 36 -6.73 -3.20 0.73
C HIS A 36 -5.67 -2.58 -0.20
N ASP A 37 -4.62 -3.34 -0.51
CA ASP A 37 -3.48 -2.91 -1.33
C ASP A 37 -2.89 -1.53 -0.95
N PRO A 38 -2.32 -1.35 0.24
CA PRO A 38 -1.89 -0.03 0.68
C PRO A 38 -0.57 0.40 0.04
N SER A 39 -0.46 1.69 -0.31
CA SER A 39 0.82 2.39 -0.51
C SER A 39 0.94 3.51 0.53
N ILE A 40 2.12 3.63 1.14
CA ILE A 40 2.39 4.56 2.24
C ILE A 40 3.57 5.45 1.88
N ILE A 41 3.41 6.76 2.10
CA ILE A 41 4.47 7.75 1.91
C ILE A 41 4.44 8.77 3.05
N ARG A 42 5.61 9.33 3.38
CA ARG A 42 5.75 10.38 4.39
C ARG A 42 5.96 11.73 3.71
N ARG A 43 5.12 12.70 4.03
CA ARG A 43 5.24 14.09 3.57
C ARG A 43 6.40 14.78 4.31
N ALA A 44 6.94 15.85 3.72
CA ALA A 44 8.05 16.62 4.30
C ALA A 44 7.76 17.20 5.69
N ASP A 45 6.49 17.47 6.03
CA ASP A 45 6.07 17.91 7.37
C ASP A 45 6.07 16.80 8.42
N GLY A 46 6.41 15.57 8.02
CA GLY A 46 6.48 14.40 8.89
C GLY A 46 5.22 13.55 8.92
N THR A 47 4.11 14.00 8.33
CA THR A 47 2.83 13.27 8.29
C THR A 47 2.92 12.06 7.35
N TYR A 48 2.43 10.91 7.81
CA TYR A 48 2.27 9.73 6.98
C TYR A 48 0.93 9.75 6.26
N PHE A 49 0.93 9.33 4.99
CA PHE A 49 -0.26 9.11 4.19
C PHE A 49 -0.32 7.65 3.76
N ARG A 50 -1.52 7.08 3.80
CA ARG A 50 -1.84 5.75 3.28
C ARG A 50 -2.91 5.88 2.22
N PHE A 51 -2.64 5.33 1.04
CA PHE A 51 -3.56 5.21 -0.08
C PHE A 51 -3.95 3.74 -0.21
N SER A 52 -5.22 3.43 -0.42
CA SER A 52 -5.68 2.03 -0.48
C SER A 52 -6.86 1.88 -1.44
N THR A 53 -7.04 0.67 -1.97
CA THR A 53 -8.18 0.29 -2.82
C THR A 53 -9.51 0.60 -2.12
N GLY A 54 -10.47 1.07 -2.92
CA GLY A 54 -11.86 1.32 -2.52
C GLY A 54 -12.28 2.77 -2.64
N GLY A 55 -13.48 3.00 -3.19
CA GLY A 55 -14.13 4.31 -3.23
C GLY A 55 -13.35 5.41 -3.95
N GLY A 56 -12.62 5.07 -5.02
CA GLY A 56 -11.77 6.04 -5.72
C GLY A 56 -10.40 6.27 -5.07
N ILE A 57 -9.85 5.25 -4.41
CA ILE A 57 -8.58 5.27 -3.68
C ILE A 57 -8.69 6.05 -2.37
N ALA A 58 -8.98 5.34 -1.28
CA ALA A 58 -9.12 5.90 0.05
C ALA A 58 -7.80 6.46 0.58
N VAL A 59 -7.85 7.65 1.19
CA VAL A 59 -6.71 8.36 1.79
C VAL A 59 -6.88 8.39 3.30
N HIS A 60 -5.85 7.96 4.00
CA HIS A 60 -5.72 8.14 5.45
C HIS A 60 -4.43 8.87 5.76
N SER A 61 -4.38 9.57 6.90
CA SER A 61 -3.13 10.14 7.42
C SER A 61 -2.89 9.74 8.87
N ALA A 62 -1.63 9.76 9.28
CA ALA A 62 -1.23 9.51 10.65
C ALA A 62 0.02 10.31 11.03
N PRO A 63 0.22 10.63 12.32
CA PRO A 63 1.47 11.22 12.80
C PRO A 63 2.63 10.21 12.86
N ASP A 64 2.33 8.91 12.95
CA ASP A 64 3.29 7.80 13.00
C ASP A 64 2.84 6.64 12.10
N LEU A 65 3.79 5.80 11.65
CA LEU A 65 3.50 4.63 10.83
C LEU A 65 2.55 3.63 11.54
N THR A 66 2.60 3.58 12.87
CA THR A 66 1.70 2.78 13.72
C THR A 66 0.34 3.44 13.97
N GLY A 67 0.14 4.67 13.51
CA GLY A 67 -1.10 5.43 13.68
C GLY A 67 -1.00 6.55 14.74
N PRO A 68 -2.13 7.03 15.27
CA PRO A 68 -3.50 6.69 14.85
C PRO A 68 -3.76 7.15 13.41
N TRP A 69 -4.39 6.28 12.62
CA TRP A 69 -4.77 6.57 11.24
C TRP A 69 -6.16 7.22 11.20
N GLU A 70 -6.29 8.30 10.44
CA GLU A 70 -7.54 9.04 10.24
C GLU A 70 -7.93 9.05 8.77
N TYR A 71 -9.18 8.72 8.45
CA TYR A 71 -9.71 8.83 7.09
C TYR A 71 -9.82 10.30 6.67
N LYS A 72 -9.37 10.61 5.46
CA LYS A 72 -9.40 11.97 4.90
C LYS A 72 -10.35 12.11 3.72
N GLY A 73 -10.54 11.06 2.93
CA GLY A 73 -11.35 11.10 1.71
C GLY A 73 -10.80 10.14 0.66
N ALA A 74 -10.99 10.46 -0.63
CA ALA A 74 -10.49 9.69 -1.74
C ALA A 74 -9.70 10.55 -2.74
N VAL A 75 -8.79 9.94 -3.50
CA VAL A 75 -8.02 10.59 -4.57
C VAL A 75 -8.95 10.94 -5.75
N LEU A 76 -9.82 9.99 -6.13
CA LEU A 76 -10.73 10.04 -7.28
C LEU A 76 -12.18 9.79 -6.82
N PRO A 77 -12.80 10.70 -6.05
CA PRO A 77 -14.13 10.47 -5.45
C PRO A 77 -15.24 10.22 -6.49
N ASP A 78 -15.06 10.72 -7.71
CA ASP A 78 -16.00 10.52 -8.83
C ASP A 78 -15.59 9.37 -9.77
N GLY A 79 -14.53 8.63 -9.42
CA GLY A 79 -13.93 7.57 -10.23
C GLY A 79 -12.83 8.06 -11.19
N THR A 80 -12.14 7.10 -11.80
CA THR A 80 -11.14 7.36 -12.85
C THR A 80 -11.79 7.83 -14.14
N ASN A 81 -11.12 8.73 -14.87
CA ASN A 81 -11.53 9.17 -16.20
C ASN A 81 -11.26 8.12 -17.30
N ILE A 82 -10.54 7.04 -16.99
CA ILE A 82 -10.22 5.97 -17.92
C ILE A 82 -11.49 5.18 -18.26
N LYS A 83 -11.67 4.89 -19.55
CA LYS A 83 -12.83 4.16 -20.08
C LYS A 83 -12.37 3.08 -21.05
N LEU A 84 -12.46 1.82 -20.65
CA LEU A 84 -12.09 0.67 -21.50
C LEU A 84 -13.30 -0.13 -22.02
N TRP A 85 -14.49 0.11 -21.48
CA TRP A 85 -15.74 -0.58 -21.81
C TRP A 85 -16.95 0.29 -21.47
N ASP A 86 -18.16 -0.13 -21.83
CA ASP A 86 -19.38 0.69 -21.66
C ASP A 86 -19.81 0.91 -20.20
N GLY A 87 -19.32 0.10 -19.26
CA GLY A 87 -19.58 0.26 -17.82
C GLY A 87 -18.55 1.12 -17.09
N LYS A 88 -18.65 1.19 -15.76
CA LYS A 88 -17.74 1.98 -14.92
C LYS A 88 -16.39 1.27 -14.73
N MET A 89 -15.36 2.09 -14.52
CA MET A 89 -14.05 1.62 -14.09
C MET A 89 -13.88 1.99 -12.60
N ASP A 90 -13.21 1.13 -11.85
CA ASP A 90 -12.80 1.36 -10.47
C ASP A 90 -11.27 1.44 -10.37
N ALA A 91 -10.76 2.13 -9.35
CA ALA A 91 -9.34 2.40 -9.15
C ALA A 91 -8.79 1.61 -7.95
N TRP A 92 -7.91 0.66 -8.23
CA TRP A 92 -7.36 -0.32 -7.28
C TRP A 92 -5.84 -0.21 -7.18
N ALA A 93 -5.31 -0.81 -6.12
CA ALA A 93 -3.89 -1.03 -5.87
C ALA A 93 -3.02 0.19 -6.19
N PRO A 94 -3.22 1.30 -5.44
CA PRO A 94 -2.47 2.52 -5.65
C PRO A 94 -0.99 2.34 -5.30
N ASP A 95 -0.12 3.10 -5.97
CA ASP A 95 1.27 3.27 -5.59
C ASP A 95 1.72 4.73 -5.77
N VAL A 96 2.29 5.33 -4.72
CA VAL A 96 2.58 6.77 -4.68
C VAL A 96 4.07 7.07 -4.53
N HIS A 97 4.56 8.01 -5.35
CA HIS A 97 5.96 8.44 -5.36
C HIS A 97 6.06 9.96 -5.44
N LEU A 98 7.06 10.53 -4.77
CA LEU A 98 7.42 11.94 -4.93
C LEU A 98 8.55 12.06 -5.97
N VAL A 99 8.33 12.83 -7.03
CA VAL A 99 9.34 13.17 -8.03
C VAL A 99 9.41 14.68 -8.17
N GLY A 100 10.55 15.27 -7.77
CA GLY A 100 10.65 16.72 -7.58
C GLY A 100 9.66 17.18 -6.51
N ASP A 101 8.80 18.14 -6.88
CA ASP A 101 7.77 18.70 -5.99
C ASP A 101 6.37 18.13 -6.25
N THR A 102 6.26 17.04 -7.03
CA THR A 102 4.98 16.44 -7.43
C THR A 102 4.88 14.99 -6.97
N TYR A 103 3.77 14.68 -6.30
CA TYR A 103 3.36 13.32 -5.98
C TYR A 103 2.64 12.73 -7.18
N TYR A 104 3.11 11.56 -7.61
CA TYR A 104 2.50 10.74 -8.66
C TYR A 104 1.91 9.51 -7.99
N LEU A 105 0.61 9.33 -8.15
CA LEU A 105 -0.11 8.16 -7.66
C LEU A 105 -0.57 7.35 -8.85
N TYR A 106 0.08 6.22 -9.08
CA TYR A 106 -0.31 5.23 -10.07
C TYR A 106 -1.38 4.32 -9.49
N TYR A 107 -2.28 3.84 -10.35
CA TYR A 107 -3.35 2.93 -9.92
C TYR A 107 -3.76 2.01 -11.07
N SER A 108 -4.35 0.87 -10.70
CA SER A 108 -4.99 -0.03 -11.65
C SER A 108 -6.42 0.43 -11.89
N ALA A 109 -6.75 0.81 -13.13
CA ALA A 109 -8.13 1.03 -13.56
C ALA A 109 -8.70 -0.30 -14.06
N VAL A 110 -9.64 -0.88 -13.33
CA VAL A 110 -10.27 -2.16 -13.65
C VAL A 110 -11.78 -1.99 -13.80
N ARG A 111 -12.47 -2.98 -14.36
CA ARG A 111 -13.93 -2.92 -14.47
C ARG A 111 -14.58 -2.99 -13.08
N ASP A 112 -15.56 -2.13 -12.84
CA ASP A 112 -16.37 -2.11 -11.60
C ASP A 112 -17.48 -3.17 -11.64
N VAL A 113 -17.09 -4.43 -11.86
CA VAL A 113 -17.98 -5.60 -11.80
C VAL A 113 -17.25 -6.78 -11.18
N ALA A 114 -18.02 -7.77 -10.71
CA ALA A 114 -17.45 -9.06 -10.37
C ALA A 114 -16.74 -9.68 -11.58
N PHE A 115 -15.68 -10.43 -11.31
CA PHE A 115 -14.91 -11.11 -12.34
C PHE A 115 -15.83 -11.94 -13.24
N ASP A 116 -15.94 -11.54 -14.51
CA ASP A 116 -16.82 -12.15 -15.52
C ASP A 116 -16.02 -12.77 -16.68
N GLY A 117 -14.71 -12.96 -16.48
CA GLY A 117 -13.79 -13.55 -17.47
C GLY A 117 -13.11 -12.55 -18.39
N HIS A 118 -13.49 -11.27 -18.34
CA HIS A 118 -12.78 -10.19 -19.02
C HIS A 118 -11.69 -9.59 -18.13
N ASN A 119 -10.57 -9.20 -18.74
CA ASN A 119 -9.39 -8.71 -18.01
C ASN A 119 -8.99 -7.29 -18.45
N LEU A 120 -9.92 -6.50 -18.99
CA LEU A 120 -9.68 -5.09 -19.32
C LEU A 120 -9.23 -4.30 -18.10
N ALA A 121 -7.99 -3.85 -18.16
CA ALA A 121 -7.35 -3.05 -17.14
C ALA A 121 -6.37 -2.07 -17.80
N ALA A 122 -6.13 -0.93 -17.17
CA ALA A 122 -5.08 0.00 -17.54
C ALA A 122 -4.37 0.52 -16.30
N ILE A 123 -3.16 1.05 -16.46
CA ILE A 123 -2.49 1.80 -15.40
C ILE A 123 -2.78 3.28 -15.61
N GLY A 124 -3.47 3.88 -14.65
CA GLY A 124 -3.70 5.32 -14.59
C GLY A 124 -2.68 6.04 -13.71
N VAL A 125 -2.65 7.37 -13.81
CA VAL A 125 -1.86 8.22 -12.92
C VAL A 125 -2.61 9.48 -12.53
N ALA A 126 -2.64 9.75 -11.23
CA ALA A 126 -3.10 11.01 -10.64
C ALA A 126 -1.91 11.78 -10.06
N THR A 127 -1.99 13.11 -10.04
CA THR A 127 -0.92 13.97 -9.50
C THR A 127 -1.43 14.94 -8.46
N SER A 128 -0.58 15.29 -7.50
CA SER A 128 -0.83 16.34 -6.52
C SER A 128 0.50 16.94 -6.06
N THR A 129 0.52 18.21 -5.67
CA THR A 129 1.69 18.84 -5.02
C THR A 129 1.63 18.76 -3.49
N THR A 130 0.47 18.43 -2.91
CA THR A 130 0.32 18.35 -1.44
C THR A 130 -0.07 16.97 -0.94
N MET A 131 -0.78 16.16 -1.72
CA MET A 131 -1.54 14.96 -1.33
C MET A 131 -2.84 15.21 -0.57
N ASP A 132 -3.24 16.47 -0.35
CA ASP A 132 -4.51 16.77 0.34
C ASP A 132 -5.71 16.43 -0.54
N ILE A 133 -6.85 16.14 0.09
CA ILE A 133 -8.10 15.90 -0.64
C ILE A 133 -8.47 17.12 -1.46
N GLY A 134 -8.88 16.88 -2.71
CA GLY A 134 -9.23 17.93 -3.68
C GLY A 134 -8.03 18.53 -4.44
N SER A 135 -6.79 18.20 -4.07
CA SER A 135 -5.59 18.62 -4.81
C SER A 135 -5.20 17.65 -5.94
N TRP A 136 -5.80 16.46 -5.95
CA TRP A 136 -5.48 15.41 -6.91
C TRP A 136 -6.10 15.70 -8.28
N LYS A 137 -5.28 15.58 -9.32
CA LYS A 137 -5.69 15.66 -10.72
C LYS A 137 -5.45 14.31 -11.40
N ASP A 138 -6.52 13.68 -11.87
CA ASP A 138 -6.44 12.51 -12.73
C ASP A 138 -5.89 12.88 -14.11
N LEU A 139 -4.79 12.25 -14.52
CA LEU A 139 -4.19 12.42 -15.85
C LEU A 139 -4.59 11.29 -16.80
N GLY A 140 -5.36 10.30 -16.32
CA GLY A 140 -5.82 9.16 -17.08
C GLY A 140 -4.72 8.12 -17.33
N SER A 141 -4.85 7.42 -18.45
CA SER A 141 -4.00 6.26 -18.78
C SER A 141 -2.55 6.67 -19.02
N THR A 142 -1.64 5.85 -18.51
CA THR A 142 -0.21 5.90 -18.83
C THR A 142 0.12 5.33 -20.22
N GLY A 143 -0.86 4.76 -20.91
CA GLY A 143 -0.69 4.05 -22.18
C GLY A 143 -0.44 2.55 -22.02
N ILE A 144 -0.28 2.05 -20.79
CA ILE A 144 -0.20 0.63 -20.48
C ILE A 144 -1.60 0.10 -20.16
N GLN A 145 -2.09 -0.82 -20.99
CA GLN A 145 -3.38 -1.47 -20.82
C GLN A 145 -3.35 -2.92 -21.30
N SER A 146 -4.24 -3.74 -20.75
CA SER A 146 -4.48 -5.09 -21.25
C SER A 146 -5.31 -5.07 -22.54
N ASN A 147 -5.35 -6.22 -23.19
CA ASN A 147 -6.27 -6.53 -24.28
C ASN A 147 -7.09 -7.76 -23.90
N ASP A 148 -8.35 -7.80 -24.33
CA ASP A 148 -9.28 -8.92 -24.11
C ASP A 148 -9.18 -9.96 -25.25
N SER A 149 -7.97 -10.20 -25.75
CA SER A 149 -7.73 -11.13 -26.88
C SER A 149 -7.74 -12.59 -26.45
#